data_AF-A0A7H8QNN4-F1
#
_entry.id   AF-A0A7H8QNN4-F1
#
_cell.length_a   1.000
_cell.length_b   1.000
_cell.length_c   1.000
_cell.angle_alpha   90.00
_cell.angle_beta   90.00
_cell.angle_gamma   90.00
#
_symmetry.space_group_name_H-M   'P 1'
#
loop_
_entity.id
_entity.type
_entity.pdbx_description
1 polymer ?
#
loop_
_entity_poly.entity_id
_entity_poly.type
_entity_poly.pdbx_seq_one_letter_code
_entity_poly.pdbx_strand_id
1 'polypeptide(L)'
;MSLVETKFLIISDSHGQPLTSHPITEAVDVAIHCGDLTDESKIEEFKRTLQYLRELKADLKLVIAGNHDFTLDVPAFQKLIQNAIPPLEEELVQKTYGGYEEARHLMESAKSDNIIFLEEGTHTFNLRNGASLRVYASPFTPSTSGDWGFQYHPSQGRSFDIPENVDVVITHGPPLGVLDYTNSRQRAGCPNLFQDIARTKPRLHCFGHIHEAWGAKLVTWRETLSQTPSHFTDIDNSKSTVLGNVSQLNSARQNGDVACYSAGCSIQTPDQQTLFVNAALQGISGTNQVPWVIGVPLPKNLRV
;
A
#
# COMPACT_ATOMS: atom_id res chain seq x y z
N MET A 1 7.50 -24.36 11.06
CA MET A 1 6.11 -24.32 10.56
C MET A 1 6.14 -24.60 9.06
N SER A 2 5.16 -25.33 8.51
CA SER A 2 5.05 -25.49 7.05
C SER A 2 4.59 -24.17 6.41
N LEU A 3 5.22 -23.80 5.30
CA LEU A 3 4.88 -22.60 4.55
C LEU A 3 4.09 -22.96 3.29
N VAL A 4 3.22 -22.06 2.85
CA VAL A 4 2.43 -22.14 1.62
C VAL A 4 2.77 -20.91 0.79
N GLU A 5 3.21 -21.13 -0.44
CA GLU A 5 3.45 -20.04 -1.38
C GLU A 5 2.13 -19.34 -1.71
N THR A 6 2.05 -18.03 -1.41
CA THR A 6 0.85 -17.22 -1.62
C THR A 6 1.16 -16.11 -2.61
N LYS A 7 0.39 -16.03 -3.70
CA LYS A 7 0.58 -15.03 -4.75
C LYS A 7 -0.24 -13.78 -4.42
N PHE A 8 0.45 -12.64 -4.40
CA PHE A 8 -0.13 -11.33 -4.19
C PHE A 8 -0.11 -10.51 -5.47
N LEU A 9 -1.20 -9.78 -5.72
CA LEU A 9 -1.21 -8.64 -6.62
C LEU A 9 -1.24 -7.36 -5.78
N ILE A 10 -0.32 -6.44 -6.02
CA ILE A 10 -0.17 -5.22 -5.21
C ILE A 10 -0.26 -4.00 -6.13
N ILE A 11 -1.14 -3.08 -5.75
CA ILE A 11 -1.41 -1.81 -6.41
C ILE A 11 -1.52 -0.71 -5.35
N SER A 12 -1.34 0.53 -5.77
CA SER A 12 -1.55 1.73 -4.96
C SER A 12 -1.73 2.91 -5.90
N ASP A 13 -2.28 4.02 -5.42
CA ASP A 13 -2.30 5.28 -6.17
C ASP A 13 -2.96 5.09 -7.54
N SER A 14 -4.16 4.51 -7.54
CA SER A 14 -4.94 4.34 -8.77
C SER A 14 -5.63 5.64 -9.17
N HIS A 15 -5.89 6.55 -8.22
CA HIS A 15 -6.51 7.86 -8.47
C HIS A 15 -7.82 7.75 -9.28
N GLY A 16 -8.62 6.72 -9.01
CA GLY A 16 -9.84 6.43 -9.77
C GLY A 16 -9.61 6.09 -11.24
N GLN A 17 -8.39 5.75 -11.66
CA GLN A 17 -8.06 5.40 -13.04
C GLN A 17 -8.02 3.88 -13.24
N PRO A 18 -8.22 3.40 -14.49
CA PRO A 18 -7.99 2.00 -14.82
C PRO A 18 -6.58 1.56 -14.42
N LEU A 19 -6.45 0.38 -13.81
CA LEU A 19 -5.19 -0.11 -13.25
C LEU A 19 -4.08 -0.23 -14.30
N THR A 20 -4.42 -0.72 -15.50
CA THR A 20 -3.53 -0.68 -16.66
C THR A 20 -4.35 -0.63 -17.95
N SER A 21 -3.67 -0.42 -19.08
CA SER A 21 -4.29 -0.48 -20.41
C SER A 21 -4.75 -1.88 -20.83
N HIS A 22 -4.34 -2.93 -20.11
CA HIS A 22 -4.64 -4.32 -20.43
C HIS A 22 -5.28 -5.04 -19.25
N PRO A 23 -6.25 -5.95 -19.46
CA PRO A 23 -6.81 -6.72 -18.37
C PRO A 23 -5.73 -7.54 -17.64
N ILE A 24 -5.69 -7.46 -16.32
CA ILE A 24 -4.84 -8.32 -15.51
C ILE A 24 -5.50 -9.71 -15.47
N THR A 25 -4.95 -10.65 -16.24
CA THR A 25 -5.57 -11.97 -16.44
C THR A 25 -5.08 -13.03 -15.46
N GLU A 26 -4.00 -12.75 -14.74
CA GLU A 26 -3.38 -13.65 -13.78
C GLU A 26 -4.24 -13.82 -12.53
N ALA A 27 -4.49 -15.07 -12.14
CA ALA A 27 -5.17 -15.38 -10.89
C ALA A 27 -4.17 -15.32 -9.73
N VAL A 28 -4.57 -14.67 -8.64
CA VAL A 28 -3.76 -14.50 -7.42
C VAL A 28 -4.59 -14.90 -6.20
N ASP A 29 -3.92 -15.20 -5.08
CA ASP A 29 -4.62 -15.55 -3.85
C ASP A 29 -5.18 -14.29 -3.17
N VAL A 30 -4.40 -13.20 -3.17
CA VAL A 30 -4.75 -11.94 -2.51
C VAL A 30 -4.39 -10.75 -3.40
N ALA A 31 -5.31 -9.80 -3.58
CA ALA A 31 -5.00 -8.48 -4.12
C ALA A 31 -4.96 -7.44 -2.99
N ILE A 32 -4.04 -6.48 -3.07
CA ILE A 32 -3.85 -5.41 -2.09
C ILE A 32 -3.85 -4.05 -2.81
N HIS A 33 -4.64 -3.10 -2.32
CA HIS A 33 -4.56 -1.69 -2.71
C HIS A 33 -4.09 -0.81 -1.53
N CYS A 34 -2.91 -0.20 -1.65
CA CYS A 34 -2.25 0.54 -0.57
C CYS A 34 -2.67 2.01 -0.44
N GLY A 35 -3.94 2.34 -0.73
CA GLY A 35 -4.44 3.73 -0.62
C GLY A 35 -4.33 4.55 -1.89
N ASP A 36 -4.85 5.78 -1.81
CA ASP A 36 -5.12 6.68 -2.93
C ASP A 36 -5.96 5.99 -4.01
N LEU A 37 -7.13 5.53 -3.54
CA LEU A 37 -8.19 4.92 -4.36
C LEU A 37 -8.80 5.94 -5.31
N THR A 38 -8.77 7.21 -4.90
CA THR A 38 -9.38 8.36 -5.56
C THR A 38 -8.35 9.45 -5.81
N ASP A 39 -8.67 10.38 -6.70
CA ASP A 39 -7.81 11.55 -6.95
C ASP A 39 -8.28 12.75 -6.13
N GLU A 40 -9.59 12.90 -5.96
CA GLU A 40 -10.17 14.02 -5.23
C GLU A 40 -11.23 13.53 -4.24
N SER A 41 -11.22 12.26 -3.82
CA SER A 41 -12.21 11.71 -2.87
C SER A 41 -13.66 11.73 -3.35
N LYS A 42 -13.89 11.82 -4.65
CA LYS A 42 -15.26 11.87 -5.18
C LYS A 42 -15.92 10.50 -5.04
N ILE A 43 -17.21 10.50 -4.72
CA ILE A 43 -17.96 9.23 -4.54
C ILE A 43 -17.94 8.36 -5.80
N GLU A 44 -17.92 8.98 -6.98
CA GLU A 44 -17.83 8.28 -8.27
C GLU A 44 -16.45 7.65 -8.52
N GLU A 45 -15.38 8.21 -7.96
CA GLU A 45 -14.02 7.64 -8.05
C GLU A 45 -13.94 6.37 -7.20
N PHE A 46 -14.50 6.36 -5.99
CA PHE A 46 -14.61 5.14 -5.17
C PHE A 46 -15.39 4.05 -5.90
N LYS A 47 -16.56 4.37 -6.49
CA LYS A 47 -17.36 3.41 -7.26
C LYS A 47 -16.57 2.79 -8.40
N ARG A 48 -15.80 3.61 -9.12
CA ARG A 48 -14.97 3.17 -10.24
C ARG A 48 -13.80 2.29 -9.79
N THR A 49 -13.12 2.66 -8.71
CA THR A 49 -12.05 1.82 -8.13
C THR A 49 -12.60 0.48 -7.65
N LEU A 50 -13.77 0.46 -6.99
CA LEU A 50 -14.45 -0.78 -6.64
C LEU A 50 -14.82 -1.63 -7.86
N GLN A 51 -15.24 -1.01 -8.97
CA GLN A 51 -15.49 -1.73 -10.22
C GLN A 51 -14.21 -2.43 -10.71
N TYR A 52 -13.08 -1.74 -10.78
CA TYR A 52 -11.81 -2.35 -11.20
C TYR A 52 -11.36 -3.45 -10.25
N LEU A 53 -11.55 -3.27 -8.93
CA LEU A 53 -11.22 -4.30 -7.95
C LEU A 53 -12.07 -5.56 -8.14
N ARG A 54 -13.36 -5.44 -8.49
CA ARG A 54 -14.23 -6.59 -8.78
C ARG A 54 -13.76 -7.42 -9.98
N GLU A 55 -13.13 -6.77 -10.96
CA GLU A 55 -12.63 -7.43 -12.17
C GLU A 55 -11.36 -8.26 -11.90
N LEU A 56 -10.67 -8.03 -10.79
CA LEU A 56 -9.47 -8.80 -10.42
C LEU A 56 -9.82 -10.25 -10.05
N LYS A 57 -9.08 -11.19 -10.65
CA LYS A 57 -9.11 -12.63 -10.32
C LYS A 57 -8.35 -12.92 -9.02
N ALA A 58 -8.89 -12.42 -7.90
CA ALA A 58 -8.37 -12.65 -6.56
C ALA A 58 -9.46 -13.14 -5.62
N ASP A 59 -9.16 -14.12 -4.77
CA ASP A 59 -10.11 -14.65 -3.79
C ASP A 59 -10.41 -13.64 -2.68
N LEU A 60 -9.39 -12.90 -2.26
CA LEU A 60 -9.46 -11.85 -1.25
C LEU A 60 -8.86 -10.56 -1.81
N LYS A 61 -9.52 -9.42 -1.57
CA LYS A 61 -9.04 -8.09 -1.98
C LYS A 61 -9.00 -7.21 -0.73
N LEU A 62 -7.83 -6.72 -0.37
CA LEU A 62 -7.59 -5.89 0.81
C LEU A 62 -7.32 -4.47 0.37
N VAL A 63 -7.96 -3.50 1.02
CA VAL A 63 -7.88 -2.09 0.62
C VAL A 63 -7.70 -1.22 1.84
N ILE A 64 -6.75 -0.30 1.82
CA ILE A 64 -6.65 0.80 2.79
C ILE A 64 -6.93 2.12 2.08
N ALA A 65 -7.20 3.17 2.86
CA ALA A 65 -7.25 4.55 2.38
C ALA A 65 -5.84 5.13 2.21
N GLY A 66 -5.72 6.17 1.37
CA GLY A 66 -4.58 7.09 1.34
C GLY A 66 -5.02 8.53 1.60
N ASN A 67 -4.12 9.50 1.39
CA ASN A 67 -4.42 10.89 1.73
C ASN A 67 -5.42 11.56 0.77
N HIS A 68 -5.52 11.09 -0.48
CA HIS A 68 -6.54 11.55 -1.43
C HIS A 68 -7.94 11.04 -1.07
N ASP A 69 -8.04 10.00 -0.24
CA ASP A 69 -9.31 9.40 0.20
C ASP A 69 -9.90 10.11 1.43
N PHE A 70 -9.76 11.44 1.52
CA PHE A 70 -10.11 12.24 2.69
C PHE A 70 -11.58 12.15 3.13
N THR A 71 -12.55 11.78 2.28
CA THR A 71 -13.94 11.55 2.72
C THR A 71 -14.10 10.29 3.59
N LEU A 72 -13.10 9.41 3.62
CA LEU A 72 -13.02 8.29 4.57
C LEU A 72 -12.48 8.71 5.95
N ASP A 73 -11.92 9.92 6.05
CA ASP A 73 -11.47 10.58 7.28
C ASP A 73 -12.44 11.74 7.60
N VAL A 74 -13.55 11.44 8.29
CA VAL A 74 -14.59 12.44 8.57
C VAL A 74 -14.05 13.71 9.25
N PRO A 75 -13.16 13.64 10.26
CA PRO A 75 -12.51 14.83 10.80
C PRO A 75 -11.76 15.66 9.75
N ALA A 76 -10.96 15.04 8.88
CA ALA A 76 -10.26 15.77 7.81
C ALA A 76 -11.23 16.37 6.79
N PHE A 77 -12.26 15.63 6.38
CA PHE A 77 -13.26 16.11 5.44
C PHE A 77 -14.03 17.31 5.98
N GLN A 78 -14.46 17.27 7.25
CA GLN A 78 -15.09 18.40 7.93
C GLN A 78 -14.17 19.64 7.96
N LYS A 79 -12.89 19.45 8.31
CA LYS A 79 -11.90 20.53 8.34
C LYS A 79 -11.70 21.16 6.95
N LEU A 80 -11.67 20.34 5.89
CA LEU A 80 -11.52 20.82 4.51
C LEU A 80 -12.71 21.67 4.07
N ILE A 81 -13.94 21.24 4.35
CA ILE A 81 -15.15 22.02 4.07
C ILE A 81 -15.14 23.35 4.83
N GLN A 82 -14.80 23.31 6.12
CA GLN A 82 -14.79 24.51 6.98
C GLN A 82 -13.74 25.55 6.55
N ASN A 83 -12.59 25.10 6.04
CA ASN A 83 -11.49 25.97 5.64
C ASN A 83 -11.55 26.42 4.17
N ALA A 84 -12.54 25.96 3.40
CA ALA A 84 -12.65 26.31 1.99
C ALA A 84 -12.99 27.80 1.79
N ILE A 85 -12.24 28.46 0.90
CA ILE A 85 -12.42 29.88 0.56
C ILE A 85 -12.50 30.02 -0.97
N PRO A 86 -13.63 30.51 -1.54
CA PRO A 86 -14.87 30.86 -0.84
C PRO A 86 -15.57 29.63 -0.23
N PRO A 87 -16.52 29.83 0.70
CA PRO A 87 -17.29 28.72 1.27
C PRO A 87 -17.96 27.88 0.17
N LEU A 88 -17.94 26.55 0.34
CA LEU A 88 -18.55 25.62 -0.60
C LEU A 88 -20.07 25.54 -0.39
N GLU A 89 -20.81 25.37 -1.48
CA GLU A 89 -22.25 25.10 -1.43
C GLU A 89 -22.50 23.66 -0.95
N GLU A 90 -23.29 23.51 0.12
CA GLU A 90 -23.56 22.20 0.76
C GLU A 90 -24.12 21.17 -0.22
N GLU A 91 -25.05 21.56 -1.10
CA GLU A 91 -25.62 20.68 -2.11
C GLU A 91 -24.56 20.18 -3.11
N LEU A 92 -23.62 21.04 -3.51
CA LEU A 92 -22.53 20.67 -4.41
C LEU A 92 -21.54 19.72 -3.73
N VAL A 93 -21.23 19.97 -2.46
CA VAL A 93 -20.39 19.09 -1.64
C VAL A 93 -21.04 17.71 -1.53
N GLN A 94 -22.31 17.64 -1.13
CA GLN A 94 -23.03 16.38 -0.99
C GLN A 94 -23.13 15.63 -2.33
N LYS A 95 -23.39 16.34 -3.43
CA LYS A 95 -23.45 15.73 -4.77
C LYS A 95 -22.11 15.16 -5.22
N THR A 96 -21.00 15.79 -4.86
CA THR A 96 -19.66 15.45 -5.34
C THR A 96 -19.00 14.36 -4.49
N TYR A 97 -19.11 14.49 -3.17
CA TYR A 97 -18.39 13.68 -2.19
C TYR A 97 -19.30 12.71 -1.42
N GLY A 98 -20.62 12.88 -1.53
CA GLY A 98 -21.59 12.19 -0.67
C GLY A 98 -21.74 12.87 0.70
N GLY A 99 -22.57 12.29 1.55
CA GLY A 99 -22.66 12.65 2.96
C GLY A 99 -21.47 12.15 3.78
N TYR A 100 -21.35 12.63 5.02
CA TYR A 100 -20.40 12.05 5.97
C TYR A 100 -20.65 10.54 6.12
N GLU A 101 -19.57 9.76 6.15
CA GLU A 101 -19.57 8.29 6.17
C GLU A 101 -20.13 7.59 4.92
N GLU A 102 -20.64 8.31 3.91
CA GLU A 102 -21.19 7.68 2.71
C GLU A 102 -20.13 6.91 1.93
N ALA A 103 -18.94 7.50 1.75
CA ALA A 103 -17.79 6.82 1.14
C ALA A 103 -17.38 5.57 1.93
N ARG A 104 -17.43 5.63 3.27
CA ARG A 104 -17.12 4.48 4.14
C ARG A 104 -18.12 3.35 3.94
N HIS A 105 -19.41 3.65 4.03
CA HIS A 105 -20.47 2.65 3.82
C HIS A 105 -20.39 2.04 2.42
N LEU A 106 -20.04 2.83 1.40
CA LEU A 106 -19.80 2.32 0.04
C LEU A 106 -18.65 1.29 0.05
N MET A 107 -17.51 1.61 0.65
CA MET A 107 -16.36 0.70 0.73
C MET A 107 -16.70 -0.58 1.53
N GLU A 108 -17.42 -0.45 2.64
CA GLU A 108 -17.85 -1.58 3.48
C GLU A 108 -18.86 -2.49 2.76
N SER A 109 -19.74 -1.93 1.92
CA SER A 109 -20.71 -2.71 1.15
C SER A 109 -20.07 -3.69 0.16
N ALA A 110 -18.85 -3.37 -0.30
CA ALA A 110 -18.07 -4.20 -1.23
C ALA A 110 -17.51 -5.48 -0.59
N LYS A 111 -17.68 -5.66 0.73
CA LYS A 111 -17.35 -6.92 1.43
C LYS A 111 -18.04 -8.13 0.83
N SER A 112 -19.25 -7.95 0.29
CA SER A 112 -19.99 -8.99 -0.43
C SER A 112 -19.27 -9.51 -1.69
N ASP A 113 -18.37 -8.70 -2.27
CA ASP A 113 -17.51 -9.02 -3.42
C ASP A 113 -16.11 -9.51 -3.00
N ASN A 114 -15.91 -9.82 -1.71
CA ASN A 114 -14.61 -10.10 -1.08
C ASN A 114 -13.61 -8.94 -1.16
N ILE A 115 -14.10 -7.70 -1.22
CA ILE A 115 -13.30 -6.48 -1.07
C ILE A 115 -13.42 -5.99 0.37
N ILE A 116 -12.34 -6.08 1.12
CA ILE A 116 -12.30 -5.74 2.54
C ILE A 116 -11.55 -4.42 2.70
N PHE A 117 -12.28 -3.37 3.06
CA PHE A 117 -11.70 -2.14 3.54
C PHE A 117 -11.13 -2.34 4.95
N LEU A 118 -9.86 -2.03 5.14
CA LEU A 118 -9.13 -2.23 6.38
C LEU A 118 -8.93 -0.90 7.09
N GLU A 119 -9.47 -0.81 8.31
CA GLU A 119 -9.08 0.25 9.24
C GLU A 119 -7.67 0.00 9.79
N GLU A 120 -7.07 1.03 10.39
CA GLU A 120 -5.78 0.89 11.05
C GLU A 120 -5.82 -0.20 12.12
N GLY A 121 -4.82 -1.08 12.12
CA GLY A 121 -4.71 -2.16 13.07
C GLY A 121 -4.44 -3.52 12.43
N THR A 122 -4.65 -4.58 13.22
CA THR A 122 -4.30 -5.96 12.83
C THR A 122 -5.53 -6.76 12.43
N HIS A 123 -5.43 -7.41 11.28
CA HIS A 123 -6.48 -8.22 10.66
C HIS A 123 -5.95 -9.63 10.37
N THR A 124 -6.81 -10.65 10.38
CA THR A 124 -6.40 -12.05 10.14
C THR A 124 -7.36 -12.75 9.20
N PHE A 125 -6.81 -13.49 8.25
CA PHE A 125 -7.55 -14.16 7.19
C PHE A 125 -7.06 -15.59 7.01
N ASN A 126 -8.00 -16.50 6.73
CA ASN A 126 -7.70 -17.84 6.26
C ASN A 126 -7.89 -17.86 4.74
N LEU A 127 -6.82 -18.14 4.00
CA LEU A 127 -6.82 -18.10 2.54
C LEU A 127 -7.24 -19.44 1.95
N ARG A 128 -7.78 -19.41 0.72
CA ARG A 128 -8.26 -20.62 0.02
C ARG A 128 -7.14 -21.61 -0.31
N ASN A 129 -5.92 -21.12 -0.53
CA ASN A 129 -4.73 -21.94 -0.73
C ASN A 129 -4.25 -22.65 0.57
N GLY A 130 -4.92 -22.42 1.70
CA GLY A 130 -4.61 -23.03 2.98
C GLY A 130 -3.61 -22.26 3.83
N ALA A 131 -3.18 -21.07 3.41
CA ALA A 131 -2.37 -20.18 4.23
C ALA A 131 -3.21 -19.44 5.30
N SER A 132 -2.57 -19.10 6.41
CA SER A 132 -3.02 -18.10 7.38
C SER A 132 -2.28 -16.80 7.08
N LEU A 133 -3.02 -15.69 7.00
CA LEU A 133 -2.49 -14.38 6.71
C LEU A 133 -2.82 -13.42 7.85
N ARG A 134 -1.81 -12.86 8.50
CA ARG A 134 -1.96 -11.75 9.46
C ARG A 134 -1.41 -10.46 8.88
N VAL A 135 -2.27 -9.44 8.83
CA VAL A 135 -2.00 -8.15 8.19
C VAL A 135 -2.04 -7.04 9.22
N TYR A 136 -1.09 -6.12 9.19
CA TYR A 136 -1.24 -4.81 9.81
C TYR A 136 -1.51 -3.77 8.73
N ALA A 137 -2.49 -2.90 8.93
CA ALA A 137 -2.88 -1.85 8.01
C ALA A 137 -2.76 -0.47 8.67
N SER A 138 -2.34 0.56 7.94
CA SER A 138 -2.46 1.96 8.36
C SER A 138 -2.48 2.93 7.17
N PRO A 139 -3.44 3.86 7.09
CA PRO A 139 -3.49 4.86 6.01
C PRO A 139 -2.58 6.07 6.25
N PHE A 140 -1.97 6.18 7.43
CA PHE A 140 -1.40 7.45 7.87
C PHE A 140 -0.07 7.81 7.21
N THR A 141 0.07 9.07 6.77
CA THR A 141 1.31 9.60 6.18
C THR A 141 1.79 10.90 6.85
N PRO A 142 3.12 11.13 6.93
CA PRO A 142 3.67 12.37 7.46
C PRO A 142 3.48 13.52 6.46
N SER A 143 2.95 14.66 6.91
CA SER A 143 2.80 15.88 6.08
C SER A 143 2.95 17.14 6.92
N THR A 144 3.67 18.13 6.38
CA THR A 144 3.82 19.45 7.04
C THR A 144 2.62 20.36 6.86
N SER A 145 1.79 20.12 5.83
CA SER A 145 0.61 20.96 5.57
C SER A 145 -0.63 20.43 6.30
N GLY A 146 -0.82 19.10 6.33
CA GLY A 146 -1.99 18.48 6.98
C GLY A 146 -3.31 18.89 6.34
N ASP A 147 -3.28 19.04 5.01
CA ASP A 147 -4.40 19.50 4.16
C ASP A 147 -5.12 18.34 3.46
N TRP A 148 -4.79 17.10 3.80
CA TRP A 148 -5.40 15.91 3.20
C TRP A 148 -5.81 14.90 4.30
N GLY A 149 -6.49 13.83 3.89
CA GLY A 149 -6.93 12.77 4.81
C GLY A 149 -5.74 12.03 5.41
N PHE A 150 -5.91 11.47 6.61
CA PHE A 150 -4.95 10.56 7.23
C PHE A 150 -3.52 11.13 7.35
N GLN A 151 -3.37 12.44 7.49
CA GLN A 151 -2.06 13.08 7.65
C GLN A 151 -1.75 13.42 9.10
N TYR A 152 -0.49 13.31 9.48
CA TYR A 152 0.03 13.78 10.77
C TYR A 152 1.30 14.60 10.57
N HIS A 153 1.56 15.53 11.49
CA HIS A 153 2.75 16.38 11.37
C HIS A 153 4.02 15.59 11.75
N PRO A 154 5.11 15.62 10.94
CA PRO A 154 6.32 14.87 11.22
C PRO A 154 6.94 15.13 12.60
N SER A 155 6.82 16.36 13.13
CA SER A 155 7.34 16.71 14.45
C SER A 155 6.58 16.10 15.63
N GLN A 156 5.32 15.67 15.41
CA GLN A 156 4.55 14.95 16.42
C GLN A 156 4.99 13.48 16.48
N GLY A 157 5.52 12.96 15.37
CA GLY A 157 5.74 11.53 15.18
C GLY A 157 4.44 10.74 15.20
N ARG A 158 4.54 9.43 14.95
CA ARG A 158 3.45 8.46 15.12
C ARG A 158 4.07 7.12 15.47
N SER A 159 3.51 6.42 16.45
CA SER A 159 3.78 5.00 16.66
C SER A 159 2.77 4.21 15.85
N PHE A 160 3.22 3.18 15.13
CA PHE A 160 2.31 2.26 14.44
C PHE A 160 2.00 1.03 15.28
N ASP A 161 2.72 0.81 16.40
CA ASP A 161 2.49 -0.27 17.36
C ASP A 161 2.28 -1.64 16.67
N ILE A 162 3.03 -1.89 15.59
CA ILE A 162 2.90 -3.08 14.76
C ILE A 162 3.21 -4.31 15.64
N PRO A 163 2.27 -5.26 15.80
CA PRO A 163 2.52 -6.41 16.64
C PRO A 163 3.59 -7.34 16.05
N GLU A 164 4.28 -8.06 16.93
CA GLU A 164 5.10 -9.20 16.51
C GLU A 164 4.23 -10.26 15.81
N ASN A 165 4.83 -10.98 14.85
CA ASN A 165 4.20 -12.03 14.04
C ASN A 165 3.14 -11.54 13.03
N VAL A 166 3.27 -10.31 12.51
CA VAL A 166 2.54 -9.87 11.32
C VAL A 166 3.27 -10.38 10.08
N ASP A 167 2.55 -10.99 9.14
CA ASP A 167 3.12 -11.48 7.89
C ASP A 167 3.30 -10.35 6.88
N VAL A 168 2.28 -9.49 6.77
CA VAL A 168 2.20 -8.42 5.78
C VAL A 168 1.86 -7.10 6.47
N VAL A 169 2.64 -6.07 6.20
CA VAL A 169 2.29 -4.69 6.55
C VAL A 169 1.83 -3.94 5.30
N ILE A 170 0.70 -3.25 5.41
CA ILE A 170 0.14 -2.39 4.38
C ILE A 170 0.10 -0.98 4.96
N THR A 171 0.89 -0.07 4.41
CA THR A 171 0.81 1.35 4.75
C THR A 171 0.58 2.15 3.49
N HIS A 172 0.00 3.35 3.60
CA HIS A 172 -0.09 4.19 2.41
C HIS A 172 1.29 4.76 2.03
N GLY A 173 1.99 5.37 2.99
CA GLY A 173 3.33 5.92 2.80
C GLY A 173 4.47 4.93 3.07
N PRO A 174 5.68 5.21 2.55
CA PRO A 174 6.85 4.37 2.75
C PRO A 174 7.53 4.59 4.13
N PRO A 175 8.34 3.62 4.59
CA PRO A 175 9.29 3.84 5.67
C PRO A 175 10.52 4.63 5.18
N LEU A 176 11.14 5.41 6.07
CA LEU A 176 12.28 6.25 5.72
C LEU A 176 13.46 5.43 5.17
N GLY A 177 13.94 5.81 4.00
CA GLY A 177 15.12 5.23 3.35
C GLY A 177 14.88 3.99 2.49
N VAL A 178 13.62 3.56 2.34
CA VAL A 178 13.26 2.44 1.45
C VAL A 178 12.17 2.88 0.49
N LEU A 179 12.53 2.98 -0.80
CA LEU A 179 11.61 3.34 -1.89
C LEU A 179 10.78 4.61 -1.61
N ASP A 180 11.44 5.63 -1.07
CA ASP A 180 10.84 6.87 -0.56
C ASP A 180 11.49 8.15 -1.10
N TYR A 181 12.25 8.04 -2.19
CA TYR A 181 13.00 9.16 -2.78
C TYR A 181 12.13 9.91 -3.78
N THR A 182 11.93 11.20 -3.55
CA THR A 182 11.05 12.06 -4.36
C THR A 182 11.81 12.77 -5.49
N ASN A 183 11.08 13.37 -6.43
CA ASN A 183 11.68 14.24 -7.46
C ASN A 183 12.43 15.45 -6.87
N SER A 184 12.03 15.93 -5.69
CA SER A 184 12.73 17.01 -4.99
C SER A 184 14.05 16.57 -4.34
N ARG A 185 14.48 15.31 -4.60
CA ARG A 185 15.71 14.71 -4.07
C ARG A 185 15.70 14.57 -2.54
N GLN A 186 14.50 14.47 -1.97
CA GLN A 186 14.28 14.31 -0.55
C GLN A 186 13.71 12.94 -0.25
N ARG A 187 13.81 12.53 1.01
CA ARG A 187 13.22 11.30 1.54
C ARG A 187 11.91 11.68 2.21
N ALA A 188 10.81 11.08 1.77
CA ALA A 188 9.48 11.34 2.32
C ALA A 188 9.03 10.29 3.34
N GLY A 189 9.79 9.19 3.51
CA GLY A 189 9.36 8.08 4.35
C GLY A 189 9.39 8.38 5.85
N CYS A 190 8.61 7.62 6.61
CA CYS A 190 8.52 7.79 8.06
C CYS A 190 9.64 7.05 8.82
N PRO A 191 10.43 7.73 9.69
CA PRO A 191 11.47 7.07 10.49
C PRO A 191 10.91 6.11 11.54
N ASN A 192 9.78 6.45 12.19
CA ASN A 192 9.16 5.57 13.17
C ASN A 192 8.64 4.29 12.51
N LEU A 193 8.02 4.39 11.34
CA LEU A 193 7.59 3.23 10.56
C LEU A 193 8.78 2.34 10.20
N PHE A 194 9.91 2.92 9.78
CA PHE A 194 11.12 2.13 9.53
C PHE A 194 11.54 1.33 10.77
N GLN A 195 11.54 1.95 11.95
CA GLN A 195 11.93 1.29 13.19
C GLN A 195 10.98 0.14 13.55
N ASP A 196 9.66 0.35 13.41
CA ASP A 196 8.67 -0.68 13.71
C ASP A 196 8.79 -1.87 12.75
N ILE A 197 9.01 -1.61 11.46
CA ILE A 197 9.25 -2.64 10.45
C ILE A 197 10.57 -3.38 10.71
N ALA A 198 11.65 -2.68 11.06
CA ALA A 198 12.93 -3.31 11.38
C ALA A 198 12.83 -4.24 12.59
N ARG A 199 12.03 -3.88 13.60
CA ARG A 199 11.81 -4.68 14.82
C ARG A 199 10.91 -5.89 14.55
N THR A 200 9.84 -5.71 13.78
CA THR A 200 8.82 -6.74 13.55
C THR A 200 9.15 -7.68 12.38
N LYS A 201 9.96 -7.22 11.42
CA LYS A 201 10.45 -7.96 10.25
C LYS A 201 9.33 -8.73 9.53
N PRO A 202 8.26 -8.05 9.06
CA PRO A 202 7.23 -8.70 8.27
C PRO A 202 7.85 -9.29 6.99
N ARG A 203 7.21 -10.32 6.44
CA ARG A 203 7.66 -10.94 5.18
C ARG A 203 7.51 -9.98 4.00
N LEU A 204 6.44 -9.19 4.04
CA LEU A 204 6.10 -8.19 3.04
C LEU A 204 5.71 -6.87 3.72
N HIS A 205 6.25 -5.76 3.23
CA HIS A 205 5.74 -4.43 3.50
C HIS A 205 5.42 -3.76 2.17
N CYS A 206 4.14 -3.48 1.93
CA CYS A 206 3.66 -2.87 0.70
C CYS A 206 3.00 -1.51 0.95
N PHE A 207 3.25 -0.58 0.04
CA PHE A 207 2.84 0.82 0.12
C PHE A 207 2.84 1.48 -1.26
N GLY A 208 2.53 2.77 -1.31
CA GLY A 208 2.61 3.60 -2.52
C GLY A 208 3.04 5.02 -2.16
N HIS A 209 2.21 6.01 -2.52
CA HIS A 209 2.32 7.44 -2.20
C HIS A 209 3.49 8.16 -2.90
N ILE A 210 4.68 7.58 -2.91
CA ILE A 210 5.87 8.15 -3.56
C ILE A 210 6.02 7.54 -4.95
N HIS A 211 5.29 8.10 -5.90
CA HIS A 211 5.16 7.63 -7.28
C HIS A 211 6.51 7.42 -7.97
N GLU A 212 7.48 8.29 -7.68
CA GLU A 212 8.80 8.26 -8.33
C GLU A 212 9.65 7.07 -7.90
N ALA A 213 9.33 6.49 -6.75
CA ALA A 213 10.09 5.43 -6.12
C ALA A 213 9.44 4.06 -6.28
N TRP A 214 8.52 3.90 -7.23
CA TRP A 214 7.97 2.60 -7.60
C TRP A 214 9.09 1.58 -7.84
N GLY A 215 8.89 0.41 -7.26
CA GLY A 215 9.91 -0.61 -7.24
C GLY A 215 9.68 -1.65 -6.16
N ALA A 216 10.57 -2.63 -6.13
CA ALA A 216 10.63 -3.62 -5.07
C ALA A 216 12.07 -3.87 -4.64
N LYS A 217 12.27 -4.06 -3.33
CA LYS A 217 13.58 -4.35 -2.74
C LYS A 217 13.42 -5.44 -1.69
N LEU A 218 14.14 -6.55 -1.85
CA LEU A 218 14.34 -7.53 -0.79
C LEU A 218 15.45 -7.03 0.13
N VAL A 219 15.08 -6.66 1.35
CA VAL A 219 16.02 -6.16 2.36
C VAL A 219 16.39 -7.28 3.31
N THR A 220 17.68 -7.42 3.56
CA THR A 220 18.21 -8.29 4.61
C THR A 220 18.60 -7.43 5.80
N TRP A 221 18.04 -7.74 6.96
CA TRP A 221 18.35 -7.06 8.23
C TRP A 221 19.69 -7.54 8.78
N ARG A 222 20.44 -6.66 9.44
CA ARG A 222 21.62 -7.09 10.22
C ARG A 222 21.20 -7.96 11.41
N GLU A 223 22.11 -8.82 11.85
CA GLU A 223 21.86 -9.77 12.94
C GLU A 223 21.49 -9.06 14.25
N THR A 224 22.22 -8.00 14.60
CA THR A 224 21.95 -7.16 15.75
C THR A 224 21.43 -5.81 15.28
N LEU A 225 20.19 -5.50 15.64
CA LEU A 225 19.62 -4.17 15.43
C LEU A 225 20.18 -3.18 16.45
N SER A 226 20.36 -1.94 16.02
CA SER A 226 20.65 -0.81 16.89
C SER A 226 19.43 -0.47 17.76
N GLN A 227 19.65 0.28 18.85
CA GLN A 227 18.57 0.73 19.74
C GLN A 227 17.51 1.57 19.00
N THR A 228 17.98 2.37 18.03
CA THR A 228 17.14 3.19 17.15
C THR A 228 17.42 2.82 15.70
N PRO A 229 16.74 1.78 15.17
CA PRO A 229 17.03 1.29 13.83
C PRO A 229 16.93 2.36 12.75
N SER A 230 17.86 2.34 11.80
CA SER A 230 17.84 3.22 10.62
C SER A 230 18.29 2.49 9.36
N HIS A 231 17.89 3.02 8.20
CA HIS A 231 18.26 2.45 6.90
C HIS A 231 19.78 2.47 6.62
N PHE A 232 20.54 3.31 7.33
CA PHE A 232 22.01 3.34 7.25
C PHE A 232 22.68 2.28 8.12
N THR A 233 22.09 1.97 9.28
CA THR A 233 22.75 1.18 10.32
C THR A 233 22.29 -0.27 10.36
N ASP A 234 21.06 -0.57 9.93
CA ASP A 234 20.40 -1.85 10.23
C ASP A 234 20.05 -2.68 8.99
N ILE A 235 20.17 -2.08 7.80
CA ILE A 235 20.12 -2.83 6.54
C ILE A 235 21.52 -3.38 6.21
N ASP A 236 21.59 -4.67 5.91
CA ASP A 236 22.75 -5.27 5.24
C ASP A 236 22.59 -5.10 3.73
N ASN A 237 23.09 -3.99 3.20
CA ASN A 237 22.99 -3.70 1.77
C ASN A 237 23.78 -4.69 0.90
N SER A 238 24.79 -5.37 1.45
CA SER A 238 25.57 -6.38 0.71
C SER A 238 24.77 -7.66 0.44
N LYS A 239 23.76 -7.92 1.27
CA LYS A 239 22.84 -9.06 1.16
C LYS A 239 21.43 -8.67 0.74
N SER A 240 21.21 -7.40 0.39
CA SER A 240 19.92 -6.90 -0.08
C SER A 240 19.90 -6.85 -1.61
N THR A 241 18.73 -6.95 -2.22
CA THR A 241 18.58 -7.00 -3.68
C THR A 241 17.44 -6.12 -4.14
N VAL A 242 17.69 -5.29 -5.15
CA VAL A 242 16.65 -4.55 -5.87
C VAL A 242 16.06 -5.48 -6.92
N LEU A 243 14.74 -5.68 -6.86
CA LEU A 243 14.01 -6.61 -7.72
C LEU A 243 13.42 -5.90 -8.96
N GLY A 244 13.09 -4.62 -8.82
CA GLY A 244 12.63 -3.78 -9.90
C GLY A 244 12.61 -2.32 -9.48
N ASN A 245 12.70 -1.44 -10.47
CA ASN A 245 12.53 0.00 -10.34
C ASN A 245 12.02 0.57 -11.67
N VAL A 246 11.67 1.86 -11.66
CA VAL A 246 11.14 2.56 -12.84
C VAL A 246 12.04 2.41 -14.09
N SER A 247 13.36 2.43 -13.94
CA SER A 247 14.29 2.24 -15.07
C SER A 247 14.15 0.85 -15.71
N GLN A 248 14.10 -0.20 -14.88
CA GLN A 248 13.92 -1.58 -15.34
C GLN A 248 12.53 -1.79 -15.97
N LEU A 249 11.49 -1.16 -15.43
CA LEU A 249 10.14 -1.17 -16.04
C LEU A 249 10.16 -0.51 -17.43
N ASN A 250 10.82 0.63 -17.57
CA ASN A 250 10.94 1.32 -18.86
C ASN A 250 11.71 0.48 -19.88
N SER A 251 12.76 -0.23 -19.47
CA SER A 251 13.45 -1.19 -20.35
C SER A 251 12.55 -2.38 -20.73
N ALA A 252 11.73 -2.89 -19.80
CA ALA A 252 10.80 -3.98 -20.11
C ALA A 252 9.76 -3.55 -21.16
N ARG A 253 9.24 -2.32 -21.08
CA ARG A 253 8.29 -1.75 -22.05
C ARG A 253 8.83 -1.67 -23.47
N GLN A 254 10.14 -1.45 -23.63
CA GLN A 254 10.77 -1.45 -24.95
C GLN A 254 10.71 -2.83 -25.63
N ASN A 255 10.51 -3.89 -24.86
CA ASN A 255 10.43 -5.27 -25.34
C ASN A 255 8.99 -5.79 -25.47
N GLY A 256 7.97 -4.97 -25.16
CA GLY A 256 6.55 -5.31 -25.26
C GLY A 256 5.72 -4.69 -24.14
N ASP A 257 4.40 -4.76 -24.28
CA ASP A 257 3.48 -4.29 -23.24
C ASP A 257 3.54 -5.19 -22.01
N VAL A 258 3.68 -4.55 -20.84
CA VAL A 258 3.75 -5.22 -19.54
C VAL A 258 2.49 -4.86 -18.76
N ALA A 259 1.60 -5.83 -18.54
CA ALA A 259 0.39 -5.65 -17.73
C ALA A 259 0.66 -5.73 -16.22
N CYS A 260 1.72 -6.44 -15.81
CA CYS A 260 2.16 -6.55 -14.43
C CYS A 260 3.66 -6.84 -14.38
N TYR A 261 4.33 -6.37 -13.33
CA TYR A 261 5.72 -6.67 -13.09
C TYR A 261 5.83 -7.80 -12.06
N SER A 262 6.48 -8.88 -12.45
CA SER A 262 6.81 -10.00 -11.56
C SER A 262 8.32 -10.05 -11.37
N ALA A 263 8.76 -10.25 -10.13
CA ALA A 263 10.15 -10.58 -9.85
C ALA A 263 10.21 -11.94 -9.17
N GLY A 264 11.12 -12.80 -9.62
CA GLY A 264 11.48 -14.01 -8.88
C GLY A 264 12.12 -13.60 -7.56
N CYS A 265 11.35 -13.62 -6.48
CA CYS A 265 11.83 -13.37 -5.14
C CYS A 265 11.66 -14.65 -4.33
N SER A 266 12.76 -15.20 -3.84
CA SER A 266 12.71 -16.28 -2.85
C SER A 266 13.19 -15.70 -1.54
N ILE A 267 12.26 -15.50 -0.61
CA ILE A 267 12.60 -15.17 0.78
C ILE A 267 13.31 -16.40 1.36
N GLN A 268 14.63 -16.32 1.49
CA GLN A 268 15.46 -17.45 1.91
C GLN A 268 15.44 -17.61 3.43
N THR A 269 15.40 -16.48 4.14
CA THR A 269 15.39 -16.41 5.59
C THR A 269 14.23 -15.51 6.05
N PRO A 270 13.01 -16.05 6.17
CA PRO A 270 11.81 -15.25 6.47
C PRO A 270 11.91 -14.40 7.73
N ASP A 271 12.69 -14.82 8.72
CA ASP A 271 12.84 -14.11 9.99
C ASP A 271 13.93 -13.02 9.95
N GLN A 272 14.58 -12.84 8.80
CA GLN A 272 15.69 -11.90 8.59
C GLN A 272 15.52 -11.02 7.34
N GLN A 273 14.48 -11.25 6.54
CA GLN A 273 14.26 -10.52 5.31
C GLN A 273 12.85 -9.95 5.24
N THR A 274 12.75 -8.73 4.72
CA THR A 274 11.47 -8.08 4.41
C THR A 274 11.49 -7.69 2.95
N LEU A 275 10.47 -8.10 2.21
CA LEU A 275 10.24 -7.63 0.86
C LEU A 275 9.46 -6.30 0.92
N PHE A 276 10.07 -5.23 0.46
CA PHE A 276 9.42 -3.92 0.34
C PHE A 276 8.92 -3.74 -1.09
N VAL A 277 7.66 -3.29 -1.24
CA VAL A 277 7.04 -3.01 -2.54
C VAL A 277 6.37 -1.65 -2.50
N ASN A 278 6.87 -0.73 -3.32
CA ASN A 278 6.16 0.49 -3.68
C ASN A 278 5.39 0.22 -4.98
N ALA A 279 4.06 0.22 -4.88
CA ALA A 279 3.14 -0.17 -5.96
C ALA A 279 2.31 1.00 -6.49
N ALA A 280 2.75 2.26 -6.30
CA ALA A 280 2.09 3.42 -6.88
C ALA A 280 1.90 3.24 -8.40
N LEU A 281 0.70 3.47 -8.95
CA LEU A 281 0.45 3.27 -10.38
C LEU A 281 0.60 4.56 -11.18
N GLN A 282 0.36 5.71 -10.56
CA GLN A 282 0.57 6.98 -11.22
C GLN A 282 2.07 7.22 -11.40
N GLY A 283 2.51 7.38 -12.65
CA GLY A 283 3.92 7.60 -12.96
C GLY A 283 4.22 9.06 -13.31
N ILE A 284 5.50 9.41 -13.32
CA ILE A 284 5.96 10.73 -13.73
C ILE A 284 5.84 10.84 -15.25
N SER A 285 5.26 11.95 -15.74
CA SER A 285 5.17 12.28 -17.18
C SER A 285 4.16 11.45 -18.00
N GLY A 286 3.08 10.99 -17.40
CA GLY A 286 1.92 10.44 -18.13
C GLY A 286 2.07 8.99 -18.59
N THR A 287 3.12 8.28 -18.16
CA THR A 287 3.18 6.82 -18.27
C THR A 287 2.78 6.20 -16.93
N ASN A 288 1.59 5.59 -16.85
CA ASN A 288 1.18 4.83 -15.68
C ASN A 288 2.18 3.71 -15.46
N GLN A 289 2.60 3.44 -14.23
CA GLN A 289 3.38 2.26 -13.84
C GLN A 289 2.47 1.02 -13.86
N VAL A 290 2.97 -0.13 -13.39
CA VAL A 290 2.22 -1.40 -13.46
C VAL A 290 2.11 -2.05 -12.09
N PRO A 291 1.05 -2.83 -11.85
CA PRO A 291 0.89 -3.65 -10.65
C PRO A 291 2.07 -4.61 -10.45
N TRP A 292 2.34 -4.93 -9.18
CA TRP A 292 3.27 -5.97 -8.81
C TRP A 292 2.55 -7.31 -8.63
N VAL A 293 3.13 -8.39 -9.16
CA VAL A 293 2.73 -9.76 -8.81
C VAL A 293 3.91 -10.46 -8.15
N ILE A 294 3.74 -10.87 -6.90
CA ILE A 294 4.81 -11.46 -6.09
C ILE A 294 4.34 -12.72 -5.36
N GLY A 295 5.25 -13.68 -5.20
CA GLY A 295 5.06 -14.83 -4.33
C GLY A 295 5.66 -14.57 -2.95
N VAL A 296 4.89 -14.83 -1.90
CA VAL A 296 5.34 -14.73 -0.51
C VAL A 296 4.94 -16.01 0.23
N PRO A 297 5.89 -16.74 0.84
CA PRO A 297 5.57 -17.92 1.61
C PRO A 297 4.93 -17.53 2.95
N LEU A 298 3.71 -17.98 3.21
CA LEU A 298 2.96 -17.71 4.44
C LEU A 298 2.80 -18.96 5.32
N PRO A 299 2.57 -18.82 6.63
CA PRO A 299 2.27 -19.95 7.51
C PRO A 299 1.03 -20.73 7.04
N LYS A 300 1.10 -22.06 7.04
CA LYS A 300 -0.09 -22.90 6.79
C LYS A 300 -1.11 -22.74 7.92
N ASN A 301 -2.38 -22.65 7.59
CA ASN A 301 -3.46 -22.73 8.55
C ASN A 301 -3.52 -24.13 9.16
N LEU A 302 -3.35 -24.24 10.48
CA LEU A 302 -3.35 -25.51 11.21
C LEU A 302 -4.76 -26.04 11.51
N ARG A 303 -5.81 -25.33 11.12
CA ARG A 303 -7.22 -25.70 11.35
C ARG A 303 -7.94 -26.27 10.12
N VAL A 304 -7.20 -26.61 9.06
CA VAL A 304 -7.71 -27.28 7.84
C VAL A 304 -7.15 -28.70 7.76
#